data_AF-A0A2V9X0V5-F1
#
_entry.id   AF-A0A2V9X0V5-F1
#
_cell.length_a   1.000
_cell.length_b   1.000
_cell.length_c   1.000
_cell.angle_alpha   90.00
_cell.angle_beta   90.00
_cell.angle_gamma   90.00
#
_symmetry.space_group_name_H-M   'P 1'
#
loop_
_entity.id
_entity.type
_entity.pdbx_description
1 polymer ?
#
loop_
_entity_poly.entity_id
_entity_poly.type
_entity_poly.pdbx_seq_one_letter_code
_entity_poly.pdbx_strand_id
1 'polypeptide(L)'
;MKVLVIGSGGREHALVWKLRQSPRVTQVYCAPGNGGIAAEAECLAADIKSVDSLVAVALQARPDLTVIGPEMPLTQGVVDEFTRRGWPVFGPTKAATRLES
;
A
#
# COMPACT_ATOMS: atom_id res chain seq x y z
N MET A 1 -15.10 2.41 2.23
CA MET A 1 -13.95 2.20 1.33
C MET A 1 -12.86 1.47 2.09
N LYS A 2 -12.35 0.37 1.54
CA LYS A 2 -11.19 -0.36 2.04
C LYS A 2 -9.91 0.23 1.45
N VAL A 3 -8.93 0.55 2.29
CA VAL A 3 -7.65 1.09 1.84
C VAL A 3 -6.53 0.15 2.25
N LEU A 4 -5.59 -0.13 1.34
CA LEU A 4 -4.37 -0.88 1.61
C LEU A 4 -3.17 0.07 1.56
N VAL A 5 -2.37 0.13 2.62
CA VAL A 5 -1.12 0.89 2.68
C VAL A 5 0.06 -0.07 2.62
N ILE A 6 0.94 0.07 1.64
CA ILE A 6 2.16 -0.74 1.54
C ILE A 6 3.30 -0.05 2.29
N GLY A 7 4.00 -0.80 3.13
CA GLY A 7 5.16 -0.38 3.92
C GLY A 7 5.01 -0.68 5.41
N SER A 8 5.97 -0.21 6.20
CA SER A 8 6.09 -0.52 7.64
C SER A 8 6.79 0.57 8.45
N GLY A 9 7.07 1.72 7.85
CA GLY A 9 7.75 2.84 8.51
C GLY A 9 6.79 3.77 9.25
N GLY A 10 7.37 4.83 9.84
CA GLY A 10 6.57 5.88 10.49
C GLY A 10 5.70 6.68 9.51
N ARG A 11 6.14 6.82 8.26
CA ARG A 11 5.35 7.44 7.18
C ARG A 11 4.06 6.67 6.93
N GLU A 12 4.13 5.35 6.83
CA GLU A 12 2.95 4.52 6.62
C GLU A 12 2.04 4.49 7.84
N HIS A 13 2.60 4.57 9.05
CA HIS A 13 1.79 4.75 10.26
C HIS A 13 1.02 6.07 10.22
N ALA A 14 1.67 7.19 9.88
CA ALA A 14 0.97 8.47 9.74
C ALA A 14 -0.12 8.43 8.66
N LEU A 15 0.13 7.76 7.53
CA LEU A 15 -0.87 7.56 6.48
C LEU A 15 -2.07 6.75 6.99
N VAL A 16 -1.84 5.61 7.65
CA VAL A 16 -2.89 4.78 8.26
C VAL A 16 -3.70 5.60 9.27
N TRP A 17 -3.01 6.27 10.20
CA TRP A 17 -3.61 7.13 11.23
C TRP A 17 -4.49 8.21 10.63
N LYS A 18 -4.09 8.81 9.50
CA LYS A 18 -4.89 9.86 8.87
C LYS A 18 -6.03 9.31 8.03
N LEU A 19 -5.80 8.25 7.26
CA LEU A 19 -6.80 7.64 6.38
C LEU A 19 -8.01 7.10 7.17
N ARG A 20 -7.77 6.47 8.33
CA ARG A 20 -8.84 5.93 9.18
C ARG A 20 -9.79 6.99 9.76
N GLN A 21 -9.40 8.26 9.80
CA GLN A 21 -10.25 9.35 10.29
C GLN A 21 -11.30 9.78 9.26
N SER A 22 -11.16 9.36 8.00
CA SER A 22 -12.13 9.68 6.96
C SER A 22 -13.43 8.89 7.17
N PRO A 23 -14.61 9.54 7.19
CA PRO A 23 -15.89 8.83 7.33
C PRO A 23 -16.21 7.93 6.13
N ARG A 24 -15.46 8.07 5.02
CA ARG A 24 -15.60 7.22 3.83
C ARG A 24 -14.78 5.92 3.93
N VAL A 25 -13.80 5.86 4.83
CA VAL A 25 -12.94 4.69 5.00
C VAL A 25 -13.56 3.77 6.04
N THR A 26 -13.77 2.51 5.66
CA THR A 26 -14.44 1.50 6.47
C THR A 26 -13.47 0.44 7.01
N GLN A 27 -12.31 0.29 6.37
CA GLN A 27 -11.24 -0.61 6.81
C GLN A 27 -9.91 -0.11 6.24
N VAL A 28 -8.87 -0.18 7.06
CA VAL A 28 -7.49 0.05 6.62
C VAL A 28 -6.68 -1.22 6.85
N TYR A 29 -5.99 -1.65 5.80
CA TYR A 29 -4.96 -2.68 5.85
C TYR A 29 -3.60 -2.03 5.70
N CYS A 30 -2.58 -2.61 6.33
CA CYS A 30 -1.19 -2.27 6.08
C CYS A 30 -0.37 -3.52 5.82
N ALA A 31 0.61 -3.44 4.93
CA ALA A 31 1.40 -4.61 4.56
C ALA A 31 2.89 -4.25 4.32
N PRO A 32 3.84 -4.78 5.12
CA PRO A 32 3.63 -5.66 6.27
C PRO A 32 3.16 -4.94 7.54
N GLY A 33 3.23 -3.62 7.59
CA GLY A 33 2.96 -2.84 8.79
C GLY A 33 4.00 -3.06 9.89
N ASN A 34 3.70 -2.56 11.10
CA ASN A 34 4.53 -2.70 12.29
C ASN A 34 3.65 -2.76 13.55
N GLY A 35 4.25 -2.92 14.74
CA GLY A 35 3.51 -3.02 16.00
C GLY A 35 2.65 -1.80 16.35
N GLY A 36 3.08 -0.59 15.97
CA GLY A 36 2.28 0.62 16.16
C GLY A 36 1.09 0.68 15.21
N ILE A 37 1.30 0.31 13.94
CA ILE A 37 0.24 0.24 12.92
C ILE A 37 -0.81 -0.82 13.28
N ALA A 38 -0.40 -1.94 13.88
CA ALA A 38 -1.30 -3.01 14.29
C ALA A 38 -2.35 -2.57 15.34
N ALA A 39 -2.11 -1.48 16.07
CA ALA A 39 -3.11 -0.88 16.96
C ALA A 39 -4.18 -0.06 16.19
N GLU A 40 -3.96 0.22 14.90
CA GLU A 40 -4.75 1.15 14.10
C GLU A 40 -5.34 0.55 12.82
N ALA A 41 -4.72 -0.50 12.28
CA ALA A 41 -5.09 -1.18 11.05
C ALA A 41 -4.75 -2.67 11.12
N GLU A 42 -5.35 -3.46 10.23
CA GLU A 42 -5.02 -4.87 10.08
C GLU A 42 -3.72 -5.02 9.29
N CYS A 43 -2.71 -5.64 9.90
CA CYS A 43 -1.42 -5.89 9.26
C CYS A 43 -1.42 -7.24 8.53
N LEU A 44 -1.11 -7.24 7.24
CA LEU A 44 -1.01 -8.43 6.40
C LEU A 44 0.44 -8.72 6.05
N ALA A 45 0.86 -9.98 6.13
CA ALA A 45 2.22 -10.36 5.75
C ALA A 45 2.48 -10.08 4.26
N ALA A 46 3.60 -9.42 3.96
CA ALA A 46 4.06 -9.13 2.61
C ALA A 46 5.58 -9.05 2.56
N ASP A 47 6.16 -9.56 1.47
CA ASP A 47 7.49 -9.15 1.04
C ASP A 47 7.36 -7.94 0.11
N ILE A 48 7.75 -6.77 0.60
CA ILE A 48 7.70 -5.53 -0.19
C ILE A 48 8.62 -5.57 -1.41
N LYS A 49 9.60 -6.49 -1.47
CA LYS A 49 10.53 -6.63 -2.60
C LYS A 49 9.98 -7.49 -3.73
N SER A 50 8.77 -8.02 -3.56
CA SER A 50 8.12 -8.91 -4.51
C SER A 50 6.79 -8.31 -4.94
N VAL A 51 6.71 -7.87 -6.20
CA VAL A 51 5.45 -7.42 -6.80
C VAL A 51 4.37 -8.50 -6.71
N ASP A 52 4.74 -9.77 -6.88
CA ASP A 52 3.81 -10.91 -6.74
C ASP A 52 3.27 -11.04 -5.31
N SER A 53 4.12 -10.83 -4.30
CA SER A 53 3.68 -10.81 -2.89
C SER A 53 2.68 -9.67 -2.66
N LEU A 54 2.93 -8.49 -3.22
CA LEU A 54 2.05 -7.32 -3.07
C LEU A 54 0.70 -7.53 -3.80
N VAL A 55 0.73 -8.16 -4.97
CA VAL A 55 -0.47 -8.61 -5.70
C VAL A 55 -1.27 -9.59 -4.87
N ALA A 56 -0.63 -10.59 -4.24
CA ALA A 56 -1.32 -11.57 -3.40
C ALA A 56 -2.01 -10.91 -2.20
N VAL A 57 -1.36 -9.94 -1.55
CA VAL A 57 -1.96 -9.16 -0.47
C VAL A 57 -3.15 -8.33 -0.96
N ALA A 58 -3.04 -7.69 -2.12
CA ALA A 58 -4.17 -6.94 -2.70
C ALA A 58 -5.35 -7.85 -3.05
N LEU A 59 -5.11 -9.07 -3.52
CA LEU A 59 -6.15 -10.08 -3.74
C LEU A 59 -6.84 -10.52 -2.45
N GLN A 60 -6.07 -10.66 -1.36
CA GLN A 60 -6.61 -11.02 -0.05
C GLN A 60 -7.47 -9.87 0.53
N ALA A 61 -6.93 -8.65 0.54
CA ALA A 61 -7.58 -7.49 1.14
C ALA A 61 -8.75 -6.94 0.30
N ARG A 62 -8.66 -7.09 -1.03
CA ARG A 62 -9.56 -6.48 -2.03
C ARG A 62 -9.83 -4.99 -1.73
N PRO A 63 -8.77 -4.14 -1.73
CA PRO A 63 -8.92 -2.73 -1.42
C PRO A 63 -9.59 -1.98 -2.58
N ASP A 64 -10.33 -0.94 -2.25
CA ASP A 64 -10.84 0.02 -3.24
C ASP A 64 -9.74 1.02 -3.67
N LEU A 65 -8.71 1.21 -2.82
CA LEU A 65 -7.54 2.03 -3.09
C LEU A 65 -6.30 1.43 -2.41
N THR A 66 -5.19 1.36 -3.14
CA THR A 66 -3.87 1.04 -2.57
C THR A 66 -2.98 2.28 -2.54
N VAL A 67 -2.25 2.52 -1.45
CA VAL A 67 -1.28 3.61 -1.31
C VAL A 67 0.10 3.01 -1.09
N ILE A 68 1.07 3.35 -1.95
CA ILE A 68 2.43 2.84 -1.85
C ILE A 68 3.29 3.83 -1.06
N GLY A 69 3.74 3.42 0.13
CA GLY A 69 4.59 4.23 0.99
C GLY A 69 6.09 4.19 0.63
N PRO A 70 6.73 3.01 0.55
CA PRO A 70 8.16 2.90 0.27
C PRO A 70 8.48 3.05 -1.23
N GLU A 71 9.71 3.49 -1.48
CA GLU A 71 10.25 3.82 -2.81
C GLU A 71 10.56 2.55 -3.62
N MET A 72 11.01 1.49 -2.93
CA MET A 72 11.48 0.28 -3.58
C MET A 72 10.39 -0.46 -4.41
N PRO A 73 9.16 -0.70 -3.92
CA PRO A 73 8.09 -1.28 -4.75
C PRO A 73 7.75 -0.43 -5.98
N LEU A 74 7.87 0.90 -5.88
CA LEU A 74 7.63 1.81 -7.00
C LEU A 74 8.65 1.57 -8.12
N THR A 75 9.95 1.48 -7.76
CA THR A 75 11.02 1.17 -8.74
C THR A 75 10.87 -0.20 -9.39
N GLN A 76 10.17 -1.13 -8.73
CA GLN A 76 9.88 -2.47 -9.26
C GLN A 76 8.65 -2.50 -10.18
N GLY A 77 7.85 -1.44 -10.22
CA GLY A 77 6.67 -1.32 -11.09
C GLY A 77 5.39 -1.89 -10.49
N VAL A 78 5.24 -1.85 -9.16
CA VAL A 78 3.99 -2.27 -8.51
C VAL A 78 2.78 -1.46 -9.01
N VAL A 79 2.97 -0.15 -9.25
CA VAL A 79 1.92 0.74 -9.74
C VAL A 79 1.49 0.37 -11.15
N ASP A 80 2.44 0.05 -12.03
CA ASP A 80 2.18 -0.41 -13.39
C ASP A 80 1.38 -1.72 -13.38
N GLU A 81 1.76 -2.68 -12.52
CA GLU A 81 1.08 -3.96 -12.41
C GLU A 81 -0.35 -3.82 -11.84
N PHE A 82 -0.55 -2.98 -10.84
CA PHE A 82 -1.89 -2.70 -10.29
C PHE A 82 -2.77 -2.02 -11.33
N THR A 83 -2.22 -1.05 -12.08
CA THR A 83 -2.92 -0.35 -13.16
C THR A 83 -3.34 -1.32 -14.27
N ARG A 84 -2.44 -2.23 -14.67
CA ARG A 84 -2.73 -3.28 -15.68
C ARG A 84 -3.89 -4.19 -15.27
N ARG A 85 -4.09 -4.41 -13.96
CA ARG A 85 -5.20 -5.18 -13.40
C ARG A 85 -6.48 -4.37 -13.17
N GLY A 86 -6.45 -3.06 -13.43
CA GLY A 86 -7.56 -2.16 -13.13
C GLY A 86 -7.77 -1.91 -11.64
N TRP A 87 -6.74 -2.10 -10.82
CA TRP A 87 -6.79 -1.87 -9.37
C TRP A 87 -6.36 -0.43 -9.05
N PRO A 88 -7.21 0.38 -8.39
CA PRO A 88 -6.83 1.73 -8.03
C PRO A 88 -5.62 1.78 -7.10
N VAL A 89 -4.60 2.53 -7.50
CA VAL A 89 -3.34 2.66 -6.78
C VAL A 89 -2.84 4.10 -6.81
N PHE A 90 -2.29 4.57 -5.70
CA PHE A 90 -1.64 5.86 -5.55
C PHE A 90 -0.13 5.66 -5.36
N GLY A 91 0.62 6.20 -6.32
CA GLY A 91 2.08 6.17 -6.41
C GLY A 91 2.52 6.44 -7.85
N PRO A 92 3.78 6.85 -8.08
CA PRO A 92 4.30 7.03 -9.44
C PRO A 92 4.47 5.68 -10.16
N THR A 93 4.29 5.67 -11.48
CA THR A 93 4.70 4.53 -12.32
C THR A 93 6.20 4.33 -12.26
N LYS A 94 6.70 3.14 -12.59
CA LYS A 94 8.14 2.84 -12.64
C LYS A 94 8.93 3.85 -13.47
N ALA A 95 8.36 4.29 -14.59
CA ALA A 95 8.98 5.29 -15.45
C ALA A 95 9.09 6.67 -14.78
N ALA A 96 8.09 7.04 -13.98
CA ALA A 96 8.02 8.30 -13.23
C ALA A 96 8.84 8.28 -11.94
N THR A 97 9.10 7.12 -11.34
CA THR A 97 9.95 6.99 -10.13
C THR A 97 11.39 7.46 -10.36
N ARG A 98 11.84 7.57 -11.62
CA ARG A 98 13.16 8.13 -11.95
C ARG A 98 13.38 9.57 -11.48
N LEU A 99 12.33 10.30 -11.13
CA LEU A 99 12.46 11.65 -10.56
C LEU A 99 12.89 11.65 -9.09
N GLU A 100 12.76 10.52 -8.40
CA GLU A 100 13.08 10.38 -6.98
C GLU A 100 14.45 9.71 -6.72
N SER A 101 15.20 9.40 -7.78
CA SER A 101 16.49 8.67 -7.76
C SER A 101 17.65 9.49 -8.30
#